data_AF-A0A840UX65-F1
#
_entry.id   AF-A0A840UX65-F1
#
_cell.length_a   1.000
_cell.length_b   1.000
_cell.length_c   1.000
_cell.angle_alpha   90.00
_cell.angle_beta   90.00
_cell.angle_gamma   90.00
#
_symmetry.space_group_name_H-M   'P 1'
#
loop_
_entity.id
_entity.type
_entity.pdbx_description
1 polymer ?
#
loop_
_entity_poly.entity_id
_entity_poly.type
_entity_poly.pdbx_seq_one_letter_code
_entity_poly.pdbx_strand_id
1 'polypeptide(L)'
;MTTTSAVVQAEIKTAEKTKQTVDIEPGLRADYIPAFREKRGGSMAQKSDFSAQEWEMLRDTPLVVAIAVAVAGGSGLFGSLKESIAPAKTIVEALQGNNTLLREICNQEEMKTAQGSLREQFKETEFSALREKLRSTALSKVGSALDLLKQKAGDEDHKAYQDFVTKIATRVAEAAKEGGFFGFGGERISENEQALLKDLSTALG
;
A
#
# COMPACT_ATOMS: atom_id res chain seq x y z
N MET A 1 -70.20 23.38 19.11
CA MET A 1 -69.11 23.88 19.98
C MET A 1 -69.40 23.30 21.36
N THR A 2 -68.63 22.40 21.99
CA THR A 2 -67.26 21.93 21.77
C THR A 2 -67.12 20.66 22.60
N THR A 3 -67.13 19.46 22.01
CA THR A 3 -66.92 18.22 22.79
C THR A 3 -66.24 17.14 21.95
N THR A 4 -65.06 17.45 21.43
CA THR A 4 -64.19 16.46 20.76
C THR A 4 -62.74 16.85 21.04
N SER A 5 -62.28 16.67 22.29
CA SER A 5 -60.84 16.81 22.59
C SER A 5 -60.36 16.05 23.83
N ALA A 6 -61.23 15.39 24.60
CA ALA A 6 -60.83 14.71 25.84
C ALA A 6 -60.76 13.18 25.74
N VAL A 7 -61.38 12.55 24.74
CA VAL A 7 -61.42 11.07 24.62
C VAL A 7 -60.17 10.52 23.92
N VAL A 8 -59.51 11.31 23.05
CA VAL A 8 -58.37 10.83 22.24
C VAL A 8 -57.04 10.81 23.01
N GLN A 9 -56.90 11.55 24.13
CA GLN A 9 -55.65 11.57 24.90
C GLN A 9 -55.56 10.53 26.02
N ALA A 10 -56.64 9.79 26.31
CA ALA A 10 -56.63 8.75 27.35
C ALA A 10 -56.19 7.36 26.84
N GLU A 11 -56.21 7.11 25.54
CA GLU A 11 -55.85 5.80 24.95
C GLU A 11 -54.36 5.62 24.64
N ILE A 12 -53.56 6.70 24.59
CA ILE A 12 -52.14 6.61 24.23
C ILE A 12 -51.25 6.29 25.46
N LYS A 13 -51.81 6.29 26.67
CA LYS A 13 -51.02 6.18 27.92
C LYS A 13 -51.04 4.82 28.62
N THR A 14 -51.76 3.81 28.12
CA THR A 14 -52.01 2.57 28.87
C THR A 14 -51.61 1.26 28.17
N ALA A 15 -51.06 1.31 26.95
CA ALA A 15 -50.34 0.19 26.34
C ALA A 15 -49.08 0.82 25.71
N GLU A 16 -47.84 0.54 26.10
CA GLU A 16 -47.21 -0.77 26.18
C GLU A 16 -46.08 -0.76 27.22
N LYS A 17 -46.43 -0.60 28.50
CA LYS A 17 -45.53 -0.90 29.61
C LYS A 17 -45.67 -2.37 30.03
N THR A 18 -45.31 -3.31 29.15
CA THR A 18 -44.92 -4.68 29.52
C THR A 18 -44.39 -5.42 28.29
N LYS A 19 -43.07 -5.50 28.15
CA LYS A 19 -42.42 -6.75 27.75
C LYS A 19 -41.02 -6.80 28.32
N GLN A 20 -40.75 -7.97 28.85
CA GLN A 20 -39.76 -8.31 29.84
C GLN A 20 -38.47 -8.77 29.16
N THR A 21 -37.36 -8.38 29.78
CA THR A 21 -35.98 -8.87 29.68
C THR A 21 -35.74 -10.14 28.88
N VAL A 22 -34.84 -10.04 27.88
CA VAL A 22 -33.92 -11.12 27.51
C VAL A 22 -32.52 -10.50 27.42
N ASP A 23 -31.67 -10.87 28.36
CA ASP A 23 -30.23 -10.55 28.39
C ASP A 23 -29.53 -11.10 27.14
N ILE A 24 -28.90 -10.22 26.35
CA ILE A 24 -27.88 -10.59 25.36
C ILE A 24 -26.85 -9.44 25.27
N GLU A 25 -25.66 -9.61 25.85
CA GLU A 25 -24.44 -8.85 25.52
C GLU A 25 -23.52 -9.73 24.65
N PRO A 26 -22.47 -9.21 23.99
CA PRO A 26 -22.36 -7.97 23.20
C PRO A 26 -21.67 -8.27 21.84
N GLY A 27 -21.88 -7.48 20.78
CA GLY A 27 -21.08 -7.67 19.57
C GLY A 27 -21.53 -6.93 18.32
N LEU A 28 -20.66 -6.05 17.84
CA LEU A 28 -20.61 -5.48 16.50
C LEU A 28 -21.76 -4.52 16.13
N ARG A 29 -21.60 -3.24 16.50
CA ARG A 29 -22.36 -2.16 15.87
C ARG A 29 -21.92 -2.01 14.42
N ALA A 30 -22.90 -2.14 13.54
CA ALA A 30 -22.84 -1.93 12.10
C ALA A 30 -22.72 -0.44 11.75
N ASP A 31 -21.63 0.20 12.15
CA ASP A 31 -21.32 1.59 11.78
C ASP A 31 -19.84 1.69 11.36
N TYR A 32 -19.50 1.15 10.17
CA TYR A 32 -18.30 1.58 9.45
C TYR A 32 -18.70 1.97 8.03
N ILE A 33 -19.38 3.10 7.92
CA ILE A 33 -19.44 3.85 6.68
C ILE A 33 -18.23 4.78 6.74
N PRO A 34 -17.14 4.55 5.97
CA PRO A 34 -16.10 5.54 5.90
C PRO A 34 -16.72 6.78 5.25
N ALA A 35 -16.86 7.84 6.05
CA ALA A 35 -17.31 9.13 5.55
C ALA A 35 -16.39 9.52 4.39
N PHE A 36 -16.97 9.75 3.21
CA PHE A 36 -16.27 10.40 2.10
C PHE A 36 -15.73 11.73 2.63
N ARG A 37 -14.44 11.76 2.97
CA ARG A 37 -13.78 12.95 3.49
C ARG A 37 -13.65 13.93 2.33
N GLU A 38 -14.49 14.95 2.36
CA GLU A 38 -14.41 16.12 1.49
C GLU A 38 -12.96 16.65 1.46
N LYS A 39 -12.46 16.91 0.25
CA LYS A 39 -11.11 17.37 -0.08
C LYS A 39 -10.64 18.47 0.90
N ARG A 40 -9.91 18.08 1.96
CA ARG A 40 -9.11 19.03 2.73
C ARG A 40 -7.81 19.22 1.97
N GLY A 41 -7.75 20.23 1.12
CA GLY A 41 -6.47 20.75 0.64
C GLY A 41 -5.60 21.11 1.85
N GLY A 42 -4.57 20.32 2.13
CA GLY A 42 -3.59 20.57 3.20
C GLY A 42 -3.39 19.49 4.27
N SER A 43 -4.11 18.36 4.23
CA SER A 43 -3.80 17.23 5.13
C SER A 43 -3.30 16.06 4.29
N MET A 44 -2.03 15.70 4.48
CA MET A 44 -1.42 14.50 3.89
C MET A 44 -2.22 13.25 4.25
N ALA A 45 -2.28 12.30 3.33
CA ALA A 45 -2.91 11.00 3.53
C ALA A 45 -2.18 10.19 4.60
N GLN A 46 -2.96 9.37 5.30
CA GLN A 46 -2.49 8.46 6.34
C GLN A 46 -3.21 7.12 6.21
N LYS A 47 -2.70 6.08 6.87
CA LYS A 47 -3.20 4.70 6.82
C LYS A 47 -4.70 4.59 7.06
N SER A 48 -5.26 5.40 7.95
CA SER A 48 -6.70 5.39 8.25
C SER A 48 -7.60 5.85 7.10
N ASP A 49 -7.04 6.52 6.09
CA ASP A 49 -7.78 6.96 4.90
C ASP A 49 -7.97 5.82 3.88
N PHE A 50 -7.34 4.66 4.11
CA PHE A 50 -7.35 3.50 3.24
C PHE A 50 -8.02 2.28 3.91
N SER A 51 -8.63 1.42 3.09
CA SER A 51 -9.02 0.08 3.51
C SER A 51 -7.79 -0.78 3.75
N ALA A 52 -7.96 -1.94 4.41
CA ALA A 52 -6.84 -2.85 4.66
C ALA A 52 -6.16 -3.31 3.35
N GLN A 53 -6.97 -3.62 2.32
CA GLN A 53 -6.47 -4.07 1.02
C GLN A 53 -5.77 -2.96 0.24
N GLU A 54 -6.31 -1.74 0.29
CA GLU A 54 -5.70 -0.56 -0.30
C GLU A 54 -4.36 -0.23 0.37
N TRP A 55 -4.32 -0.29 1.71
CA TRP A 55 -3.09 -0.06 2.47
C TRP A 55 -2.02 -1.12 2.17
N GLU A 56 -2.39 -2.39 2.14
CA GLU A 56 -1.51 -3.48 1.75
C GLU A 56 -0.92 -3.24 0.34
N MET A 57 -1.75 -2.80 -0.60
CA MET A 57 -1.28 -2.45 -1.95
C MET A 57 -0.22 -1.33 -1.89
N LEU A 58 -0.52 -0.21 -1.24
CA LEU A 58 0.42 0.91 -1.12
C LEU A 58 1.72 0.54 -0.40
N ARG A 59 1.62 -0.31 0.63
CA ARG A 59 2.75 -0.76 1.44
C ARG A 59 3.66 -1.75 0.69
N ASP A 60 3.07 -2.70 -0.03
CA ASP A 60 3.82 -3.79 -0.65
C ASP A 60 4.47 -3.37 -1.98
N THR A 61 3.86 -2.42 -2.70
CA THR A 61 4.30 -1.98 -4.03
C THR A 61 5.78 -1.56 -4.09
N PRO A 62 6.32 -0.72 -3.18
CA PRO A 62 7.72 -0.31 -3.24
C PRO A 62 8.68 -1.48 -3.11
N LEU A 63 8.36 -2.47 -2.26
CA LEU A 63 9.19 -3.64 -2.06
C LEU A 63 9.09 -4.62 -3.24
N VAL A 64 7.89 -4.81 -3.82
CA VAL A 64 7.73 -5.60 -5.05
C VAL A 64 8.55 -5.02 -6.19
N VAL A 65 8.54 -3.69 -6.37
CA VAL A 65 9.35 -3.01 -7.39
C VAL A 65 10.83 -3.25 -7.16
N ALA A 66 11.32 -3.10 -5.93
CA ALA A 66 12.72 -3.38 -5.59
C ALA A 66 13.12 -4.82 -5.96
N ILE A 67 12.29 -5.80 -5.59
CA ILE A 67 12.57 -7.21 -5.88
C ILE A 67 12.50 -7.48 -7.38
N ALA A 68 11.53 -6.92 -8.10
CA ALA A 68 11.37 -7.10 -9.54
C ALA A 68 12.60 -6.58 -10.31
N VAL A 69 13.10 -5.40 -9.96
CA VAL A 69 14.32 -4.82 -10.58
C VAL A 69 15.53 -5.70 -10.31
N ALA A 70 15.75 -6.13 -9.06
CA ALA A 70 16.88 -7.00 -8.72
C ALA A 70 16.84 -8.35 -9.46
N VAL A 71 15.66 -8.96 -9.60
CA VAL A 71 15.49 -10.21 -10.35
C VAL A 71 15.65 -10.01 -11.86
N ALA A 72 15.21 -8.88 -12.40
CA ALA A 72 15.37 -8.55 -13.82
C ALA A 72 16.84 -8.28 -14.19
N GLY A 73 17.61 -7.64 -13.29
CA GLY A 73 19.05 -7.42 -13.44
C GLY A 73 19.87 -8.72 -13.41
N GLY A 74 19.27 -9.86 -13.03
CA GLY A 74 19.96 -11.13 -12.92
C GLY A 74 21.00 -11.17 -11.81
N SER A 75 20.98 -10.19 -10.90
CA SER A 75 21.99 -10.05 -9.85
C SER A 75 21.88 -11.18 -8.84
N GLY A 76 23.02 -11.78 -8.47
CA GLY A 76 23.15 -12.62 -7.26
C GLY A 76 22.72 -11.89 -5.98
N LEU A 77 22.57 -10.57 -6.07
CA LEU A 77 21.93 -9.72 -5.07
C LEU A 77 20.49 -10.11 -4.76
N PHE A 78 19.74 -10.89 -5.54
CA PHE A 78 18.41 -11.35 -5.08
C PHE A 78 18.50 -12.15 -3.77
N GLY A 79 19.55 -12.96 -3.60
CA GLY A 79 19.86 -13.62 -2.33
C GLY A 79 20.20 -12.63 -1.23
N SER A 80 21.02 -11.62 -1.54
CA SER A 80 21.39 -10.56 -0.61
C SER A 80 20.23 -9.59 -0.30
N LEU A 81 19.28 -9.35 -1.21
CA LEU A 81 18.10 -8.51 -1.01
C LEU A 81 17.10 -9.18 -0.08
N LYS A 82 17.01 -10.52 -0.12
CA LYS A 82 16.26 -11.29 0.88
C LYS A 82 16.79 -11.06 2.29
N GLU A 83 18.09 -10.84 2.43
CA GLU A 83 18.77 -10.67 3.73
C GLU A 83 19.00 -9.21 4.10
N SER A 84 19.07 -8.32 3.13
CA SER A 84 19.44 -6.92 3.24
C SER A 84 18.66 -6.14 2.20
N ILE A 85 17.46 -5.71 2.58
CA ILE A 85 16.61 -4.92 1.71
C ILE A 85 17.29 -3.57 1.48
N ALA A 86 18.06 -3.48 0.40
CA ALA A 86 18.45 -2.22 -0.19
C ALA A 86 17.16 -1.62 -0.78
N PRO A 87 16.46 -0.79 0.00
CA PRO A 87 16.72 0.64 -0.06
C PRO A 87 16.74 1.30 1.33
N ALA A 88 17.65 0.88 2.23
CA ALA A 88 17.80 1.48 3.56
C ALA A 88 17.89 3.02 3.51
N LYS A 89 18.61 3.59 2.54
CA LYS A 89 18.71 5.05 2.38
C LYS A 89 17.40 5.70 1.95
N THR A 90 16.63 5.09 1.04
CA THR A 90 15.35 5.69 0.56
C THR A 90 14.27 5.59 1.63
N ILE A 91 14.26 4.48 2.37
CA ILE A 91 13.39 4.27 3.54
C ILE A 91 13.73 5.29 4.62
N VAL A 92 15.02 5.50 4.92
CA VAL A 92 15.45 6.53 5.89
C VAL A 92 15.06 7.93 5.43
N GLU A 93 15.27 8.27 4.15
CA GLU A 93 14.84 9.56 3.58
C GLU A 93 13.32 9.76 3.67
N ALA A 94 12.53 8.70 3.43
CA ALA A 94 11.08 8.73 3.59
C ALA A 94 10.65 8.91 5.05
N LEU A 95 11.32 8.24 5.99
CA LEU A 95 11.07 8.36 7.43
C LEU A 95 11.43 9.74 7.99
N GLN A 96 12.46 10.38 7.42
CA GLN A 96 12.92 11.73 7.78
C GLN A 96 12.21 12.84 7.01
N GLY A 97 11.48 12.50 5.95
CA GLY A 97 10.72 13.45 5.15
C GLY A 97 9.47 13.95 5.86
N ASN A 98 8.83 14.95 5.26
CA ASN A 98 7.62 15.56 5.83
C ASN A 98 6.32 14.86 5.41
N ASN A 99 6.37 13.88 4.49
CA ASN A 99 5.18 13.21 3.98
C ASN A 99 4.70 12.09 4.91
N THR A 100 3.53 12.26 5.54
CA THR A 100 2.97 11.30 6.52
C THR A 100 2.73 9.92 5.91
N LEU A 101 2.18 9.84 4.70
CA LEU A 101 1.92 8.58 4.00
C LEU A 101 3.19 7.75 3.87
N LEU A 102 4.27 8.35 3.36
CA LEU A 102 5.54 7.67 3.18
C LEU A 102 6.17 7.22 4.50
N ARG A 103 6.05 8.02 5.57
CA ARG A 103 6.55 7.65 6.90
C ARG A 103 5.83 6.44 7.46
N GLU A 104 4.51 6.37 7.31
CA GLU A 104 3.72 5.23 7.76
C GLU A 104 4.01 3.97 6.95
N ILE A 105 4.11 4.08 5.62
CA ILE A 105 4.52 2.97 4.74
C ILE A 105 5.90 2.44 5.13
N CYS A 106 6.84 3.33 5.42
CA CYS A 106 8.23 2.99 5.75
C CYS A 106 8.45 2.62 7.23
N ASN A 107 7.41 2.60 8.06
CA ASN A 107 7.54 2.19 9.45
C ASN A 107 8.04 0.73 9.52
N GLN A 108 8.87 0.43 10.50
CA GLN A 108 9.46 -0.88 10.72
C GLN A 108 8.43 -2.02 10.76
N GLU A 109 7.26 -1.82 11.37
CA GLU A 109 6.20 -2.84 11.43
C GLU A 109 5.59 -3.11 10.06
N GLU A 110 5.32 -2.05 9.28
CA GLU A 110 4.78 -2.16 7.92
C GLU A 110 5.79 -2.82 6.99
N MET A 111 7.08 -2.45 7.11
CA MET A 111 8.15 -3.08 6.34
C MET A 111 8.29 -4.57 6.65
N LYS A 112 8.23 -4.97 7.93
CA LYS A 112 8.21 -6.39 8.32
C LYS A 112 6.99 -7.12 7.77
N THR A 113 5.83 -6.47 7.78
CA THR A 113 4.59 -7.06 7.26
C THR A 113 4.66 -7.25 5.74
N ALA A 114 5.15 -6.25 5.01
CA ALA A 114 5.37 -6.34 3.57
C ALA A 114 6.36 -7.46 3.23
N GLN A 115 7.47 -7.57 3.96
CA GLN A 115 8.42 -8.67 3.79
C GLN A 115 7.78 -10.04 3.97
N GLY A 116 6.98 -10.22 5.03
CA GLY A 116 6.26 -11.46 5.29
C GLY A 116 5.25 -11.80 4.19
N SER A 117 4.42 -10.83 3.80
CA SER A 117 3.44 -10.94 2.71
C SER A 117 4.10 -11.41 1.41
N LEU A 118 5.15 -10.71 0.97
CA LEU A 118 5.81 -11.02 -0.29
C LEU A 118 6.59 -12.34 -0.23
N ARG A 119 7.19 -12.66 0.92
CA ARG A 119 7.87 -13.95 1.11
C ARG A 119 6.88 -15.09 0.91
N GLU A 120 5.68 -15.00 1.47
CA GLU A 120 4.64 -16.03 1.31
C GLU A 120 4.12 -16.05 -0.14
N GLN A 121 3.85 -14.88 -0.73
CA GLN A 121 3.33 -14.75 -2.10
C GLN A 121 4.22 -15.38 -3.19
N PHE A 122 5.54 -15.40 -2.95
CA PHE A 122 6.53 -15.89 -3.91
C PHE A 122 7.31 -17.14 -3.45
N LYS A 123 6.95 -17.73 -2.30
CA LYS A 123 7.67 -18.84 -1.66
C LYS A 123 7.89 -20.06 -2.58
N GLU A 124 6.86 -20.41 -3.33
CA GLU A 124 6.82 -21.63 -4.18
C GLU A 124 6.94 -21.30 -5.67
N THR A 125 7.40 -20.10 -6.01
CA THR A 125 7.54 -19.70 -7.43
C THR A 125 8.93 -20.07 -7.94
N GLU A 126 8.98 -21.01 -8.89
CA GLU A 126 10.20 -21.36 -9.63
C GLU A 126 10.88 -20.11 -10.22
N PHE A 127 12.21 -20.06 -10.22
CA PHE A 127 12.96 -18.85 -10.56
C PHE A 127 12.66 -18.32 -11.98
N SER A 128 12.43 -19.22 -12.94
CA SER A 128 12.07 -18.88 -14.33
C SER A 128 10.71 -18.19 -14.42
N ALA A 129 9.72 -18.62 -13.63
CA ALA A 129 8.41 -18.01 -13.56
C ALA A 129 8.38 -16.76 -12.65
N LEU A 130 9.30 -16.68 -11.69
CA LEU A 130 9.37 -15.61 -10.70
C LEU A 130 9.62 -14.25 -11.37
N ARG A 131 10.50 -14.18 -12.37
CA ARG A 131 10.81 -12.93 -13.09
C ARG A 131 9.56 -12.32 -13.73
N GLU A 132 8.84 -13.11 -14.53
CA GLU A 132 7.63 -12.64 -15.23
C GLU A 132 6.51 -12.30 -14.25
N LYS A 133 6.33 -13.10 -13.19
CA LYS A 133 5.36 -12.83 -12.13
C LYS A 133 5.68 -11.53 -11.39
N LEU A 134 6.93 -11.28 -11.06
CA LEU A 134 7.35 -10.04 -10.40
C LEU A 134 7.20 -8.82 -11.32
N ARG A 135 7.58 -8.93 -12.59
CA ARG A 135 7.40 -7.87 -13.59
C ARG A 135 5.93 -7.46 -13.68
N SER A 136 5.05 -8.42 -13.95
CA SER A 136 3.61 -8.17 -14.07
C SER A 136 3.00 -7.64 -12.78
N THR A 137 3.38 -8.20 -11.62
CA THR A 137 2.89 -7.74 -10.32
C THR A 137 3.35 -6.32 -10.01
N ALA A 138 4.61 -5.98 -10.28
CA ALA A 138 5.16 -4.65 -10.06
C ALA A 138 4.42 -3.59 -10.88
N LEU A 139 4.27 -3.82 -12.19
CA LEU A 139 3.58 -2.87 -13.09
C LEU A 139 2.11 -2.69 -12.70
N SER A 140 1.40 -3.77 -12.38
CA SER A 140 0.01 -3.73 -11.94
C SER A 140 -0.16 -2.99 -10.62
N LYS A 141 0.68 -3.29 -9.63
CA LYS A 141 0.65 -2.64 -8.32
C LYS A 141 1.00 -1.16 -8.39
N VAL A 142 2.00 -0.76 -9.19
CA VAL A 142 2.37 0.65 -9.40
C VAL A 142 1.20 1.43 -9.99
N GLY A 143 0.61 0.96 -11.09
CA GLY A 143 -0.54 1.64 -11.69
C GLY A 143 -1.72 1.76 -10.72
N SER A 144 -2.06 0.66 -10.05
CA SER A 144 -3.17 0.63 -9.07
C SER A 144 -2.92 1.55 -7.87
N ALA A 145 -1.68 1.62 -7.36
CA ALA A 145 -1.30 2.49 -6.26
C ALA A 145 -1.40 3.97 -6.64
N LEU A 146 -0.92 4.36 -7.83
CA LEU A 146 -1.01 5.73 -8.29
C LEU A 146 -2.44 6.17 -8.56
N ASP A 147 -3.26 5.31 -9.18
CA ASP A 147 -4.68 5.60 -9.41
C ASP A 147 -5.44 5.74 -8.08
N LEU A 148 -5.15 4.87 -7.10
CA LEU A 148 -5.70 4.96 -5.75
C LEU A 148 -5.33 6.29 -5.09
N LEU A 149 -4.07 6.72 -5.17
CA LEU A 149 -3.62 7.99 -4.59
C LEU A 149 -4.20 9.19 -5.31
N LYS A 150 -4.37 9.16 -6.63
CA LYS A 150 -5.10 10.23 -7.36
C LYS A 150 -6.56 10.34 -6.93
N GLN A 151 -7.21 9.22 -6.60
CA GLN A 151 -8.62 9.18 -6.21
C GLN A 151 -8.84 9.60 -4.75
N LYS A 152 -8.00 9.13 -3.83
CA LYS A 152 -8.23 9.24 -2.39
C LYS A 152 -7.27 10.17 -1.66
N ALA A 153 -6.10 10.46 -2.24
CA ALA A 153 -5.10 11.34 -1.66
C ALA A 153 -4.97 12.65 -2.48
N GLY A 154 -4.11 13.55 -2.03
CA GLY A 154 -3.80 14.79 -2.75
C GLY A 154 -2.71 14.59 -3.80
N ASP A 155 -2.57 15.57 -4.70
CA ASP A 155 -1.51 15.57 -5.73
C ASP A 155 -0.10 15.51 -5.11
N GLU A 156 0.08 16.06 -3.91
CA GLU A 156 1.33 16.01 -3.17
C GLU A 156 1.70 14.57 -2.75
N ASP A 157 0.76 13.80 -2.20
CA ASP A 157 0.99 12.41 -1.79
C ASP A 157 1.21 11.51 -3.01
N HIS A 158 0.41 11.72 -4.06
CA HIS A 158 0.57 11.01 -5.32
C HIS A 158 1.98 11.23 -5.90
N LYS A 159 2.45 12.48 -5.97
CA LYS A 159 3.79 12.81 -6.45
C LYS A 159 4.90 12.30 -5.53
N ALA A 160 4.75 12.46 -4.23
CA ALA A 160 5.72 11.97 -3.26
C ALA A 160 5.90 10.45 -3.36
N TYR A 161 4.80 9.71 -3.55
CA TYR A 161 4.82 8.27 -3.74
C TYR A 161 5.44 7.87 -5.07
N GLN A 162 5.08 8.54 -6.17
CA GLN A 162 5.69 8.35 -7.49
C GLN A 162 7.22 8.53 -7.43
N ASP A 163 7.68 9.64 -6.84
CA ASP A 163 9.11 9.93 -6.67
C ASP A 163 9.81 8.89 -5.79
N PHE A 164 9.14 8.44 -4.73
CA PHE A 164 9.67 7.43 -3.82
C PHE A 164 9.88 6.08 -4.52
N VAL A 165 8.88 5.57 -5.24
CA VAL A 165 8.99 4.31 -5.99
C VAL A 165 10.03 4.41 -7.10
N THR A 166 10.09 5.56 -7.79
CA THR A 166 11.13 5.84 -8.81
C THR A 166 12.53 5.73 -8.20
N LYS A 167 12.77 6.40 -7.07
CA LYS A 167 14.07 6.36 -6.36
C LYS A 167 14.46 4.95 -5.94
N ILE A 168 13.51 4.12 -5.52
CA ILE A 168 13.77 2.71 -5.18
C ILE A 168 14.22 1.96 -6.42
N ALA A 169 13.46 2.03 -7.52
CA ALA A 169 13.80 1.35 -8.77
C ALA A 169 15.19 1.76 -9.27
N THR A 170 15.50 3.06 -9.29
CA THR A 170 16.80 3.58 -9.71
C THR A 170 17.94 3.07 -8.82
N ARG A 171 17.80 3.15 -7.50
CA ARG A 171 18.86 2.71 -6.56
C ARG A 171 19.14 1.23 -6.62
N VAL A 172 18.11 0.40 -6.79
CA VAL A 172 18.30 -1.04 -6.96
C VAL A 172 19.02 -1.34 -8.27
N ALA A 173 18.64 -0.67 -9.36
CA ALA A 173 19.31 -0.83 -10.64
C ALA A 173 20.77 -0.33 -10.61
N GLU A 174 21.06 0.74 -9.87
CA GLU A 174 22.43 1.22 -9.65
C GLU A 174 23.27 0.24 -8.82
N ALA A 175 22.71 -0.29 -7.72
CA ALA A 175 23.38 -1.29 -6.90
C ALA A 175 23.66 -2.58 -7.67
N ALA A 176 22.78 -2.98 -8.59
CA ALA A 176 22.98 -4.11 -9.49
C ALA A 176 24.18 -3.92 -10.43
N LYS A 177 24.43 -2.70 -10.93
CA LYS A 177 25.61 -2.38 -11.76
C LYS A 177 26.92 -2.52 -10.96
N GLU A 178 26.92 -2.03 -9.73
CA GLU A 178 28.11 -2.03 -8.86
C GLU A 178 28.40 -3.41 -8.27
N GLY A 179 27.37 -4.24 -8.07
CA GLY A 179 27.44 -5.58 -7.45
C GLY A 179 27.68 -6.75 -8.39
N GLY A 180 28.21 -6.51 -9.60
CA GLY A 180 28.56 -7.56 -10.56
C GLY A 180 29.41 -8.69 -9.95
N PHE A 181 29.13 -9.93 -10.36
CA PHE A 181 29.74 -11.17 -9.88
C PHE A 181 31.25 -10.99 -9.58
N PHE A 182 31.63 -11.02 -8.29
CA PHE A 182 33.03 -10.92 -7.82
C PHE A 182 33.78 -9.59 -8.08
N GLY A 183 33.10 -8.46 -8.25
CA GLY A 183 33.78 -7.18 -8.54
C GLY A 183 34.35 -7.11 -9.96
N PHE A 184 34.11 -8.13 -10.78
CA PHE A 184 34.20 -8.05 -12.22
C PHE A 184 32.87 -7.50 -12.70
N GLY A 185 32.86 -6.19 -13.00
CA GLY A 185 31.69 -5.41 -13.38
C GLY A 185 30.72 -6.21 -14.26
N GLY A 186 29.53 -6.42 -13.72
CA GLY A 186 28.43 -7.00 -14.45
C GLY A 186 28.13 -6.10 -15.64
N GLU A 187 27.86 -6.72 -16.77
CA GLU A 187 27.47 -6.04 -17.99
C GLU A 187 26.40 -4.98 -17.70
N ARG A 188 26.51 -3.82 -18.37
CA ARG A 188 25.54 -2.71 -18.33
C ARG A 188 24.11 -3.28 -18.23
N ILE A 189 23.29 -2.70 -17.33
CA ILE A 189 21.84 -2.95 -17.14
C ILE A 189 21.29 -3.98 -18.14
N SER A 190 20.94 -5.18 -17.68
CA SER A 190 20.49 -6.25 -18.58
C SER A 190 19.33 -5.78 -19.46
N GLU A 191 19.16 -6.34 -20.67
CA GLU A 191 18.03 -5.96 -21.54
C GLU A 191 16.67 -6.08 -20.83
N ASN A 192 16.52 -7.10 -19.97
CA ASN A 192 15.32 -7.33 -19.17
C ASN A 192 15.11 -6.24 -18.12
N GLU A 193 16.18 -5.78 -17.47
CA GLU A 193 16.15 -4.70 -16.50
C GLU A 193 15.88 -3.36 -17.17
N GLN A 194 16.51 -3.05 -18.32
CA GLN A 194 16.22 -1.85 -19.11
C GLN A 194 14.75 -1.82 -19.53
N ALA A 195 14.23 -2.94 -20.03
CA ALA A 195 12.83 -3.06 -20.40
C ALA A 195 11.90 -2.88 -19.19
N LEU A 196 12.26 -3.39 -18.01
CA LEU A 196 11.45 -3.21 -16.80
C LEU A 196 11.46 -1.75 -16.33
N LEU A 197 12.64 -1.11 -16.29
CA LEU A 197 12.77 0.29 -15.89
C LEU A 197 12.01 1.23 -16.83
N LYS A 198 12.02 0.95 -18.14
CA LYS A 198 11.23 1.69 -19.12
C LYS A 198 9.72 1.54 -18.86
N ASP A 199 9.26 0.32 -18.60
CA ASP A 199 7.84 0.08 -18.32
C ASP A 199 7.43 0.71 -16.98
N LEU A 200 8.28 0.63 -15.95
CA LEU A 200 8.06 1.30 -14.67
C LEU A 200 8.02 2.82 -14.83
N SER A 201 8.95 3.40 -15.60
CA SER A 201 8.92 4.84 -15.91
C SER A 201 7.62 5.23 -16.60
N THR A 202 7.14 4.42 -17.55
CA THR A 202 5.88 4.68 -18.26
C THR A 202 4.67 4.58 -17.32
N ALA A 203 4.68 3.59 -16.42
CA ALA A 203 3.61 3.39 -15.43
C ALA A 203 3.61 4.47 -14.34
N LEU A 204 4.79 4.96 -13.97
CA LEU A 204 4.95 6.01 -12.98
C LEU A 204 4.56 7.37 -13.57
N GLY A 205 4.75 7.61 -14.86
CA GLY A 205 4.41 8.86 -15.57
C GLY A 205 5.58 9.82 -15.64
#